data_AF-A0A527G1J8-F1
#
_entry.id   AF-A0A527G1J8-F1
#
_cell.length_a   1.000
_cell.length_b   1.000
_cell.length_c   1.000
_cell.angle_alpha   90.00
_cell.angle_beta   90.00
_cell.angle_gamma   90.00
#
_symmetry.space_group_name_H-M   'P 1'
#
loop_
_entity.id
_entity.type
_entity.pdbx_description
1 polymer ?
#
loop_
_entity_poly.entity_id
_entity_poly.type
_entity_poly.pdbx_seq_one_letter_code
_entity_poly.pdbx_strand_id
1 'polypeptide(L)'
;LDRRMATTPNEMLLGVPGVAAQADARRVSTSINIRGLQDFGRVAVIVDGARQNFQRSDHGTQSTFYIDPELVKSVDVIRGPVANTYGSGAIGGVVFFDTKDA
;
A
#
# COMPACT_ATOMS: atom_id res chain seq x y z
N LEU A 1 -1.40 14.73 -4.13
CA LEU A 1 -1.73 14.52 -2.70
C LEU A 1 -1.88 15.84 -1.94
N ASP A 2 -1.16 16.88 -2.32
CA ASP A 2 -1.21 18.21 -1.68
C ASP A 2 -2.60 18.86 -1.58
N ARG A 3 -3.50 18.62 -2.57
CA ARG A 3 -4.89 19.12 -2.51
C ARG A 3 -5.74 18.43 -1.44
N ARG A 4 -5.30 17.27 -0.91
CA ARG A 4 -5.98 16.50 0.13
C ARG A 4 -5.34 16.63 1.50
N MET A 5 -4.15 17.25 1.61
CA MET A 5 -3.38 17.35 2.87
C MET A 5 -3.36 16.00 3.62
N ALA A 6 -3.10 14.91 2.90
CA ALA A 6 -3.11 13.58 3.50
C ALA A 6 -1.99 13.48 4.53
N THR A 7 -2.38 13.35 5.80
CA THR A 7 -1.48 13.21 6.96
C THR A 7 -1.26 11.75 7.34
N THR A 8 -2.08 10.85 6.78
CA THR A 8 -1.97 9.41 7.01
C THR A 8 -2.01 8.61 5.71
N PRO A 9 -1.38 7.42 5.66
CA PRO A 9 -1.44 6.54 4.49
C PRO A 9 -2.87 6.14 4.08
N ASN A 10 -3.81 6.10 5.03
CA ASN A 10 -5.22 5.83 4.74
C ASN A 10 -5.87 6.96 3.93
N GLU A 11 -5.57 8.22 4.26
CA GLU A 11 -6.11 9.38 3.53
C GLU A 11 -5.62 9.47 2.09
N MET A 12 -4.43 8.92 1.80
CA MET A 12 -3.87 8.88 0.45
C MET A 12 -4.70 8.02 -0.50
N LEU A 13 -5.28 6.92 0.00
CA LEU A 13 -6.10 5.98 -0.78
C LEU A 13 -7.62 6.28 -0.67
N LEU A 14 -8.00 7.31 0.08
CA LEU A 14 -9.40 7.66 0.30
C LEU A 14 -10.11 7.97 -1.03
N GLY A 15 -11.23 7.31 -1.29
CA GLY A 15 -12.00 7.49 -2.52
C GLY A 15 -11.54 6.65 -3.72
N VAL A 16 -10.53 5.77 -3.56
CA VAL A 16 -10.27 4.69 -4.52
C VAL A 16 -11.22 3.52 -4.22
N PRO A 17 -12.20 3.19 -5.10
CA PRO A 17 -13.20 2.19 -4.76
C PRO A 17 -12.61 0.78 -4.63
N GLY A 18 -12.93 0.11 -3.52
CA GLY A 18 -12.50 -1.26 -3.23
C GLY A 18 -11.05 -1.38 -2.78
N VAL A 19 -10.41 -0.26 -2.42
CA VAL A 19 -9.06 -0.21 -1.86
C VAL A 19 -9.16 0.46 -0.49
N ALA A 20 -8.54 -0.15 0.52
CA ALA A 20 -8.47 0.39 1.87
C ALA A 20 -7.04 0.29 2.38
N ALA A 21 -6.56 1.33 3.06
CA ALA A 21 -5.33 1.27 3.83
C ALA A 21 -5.69 1.09 5.31
N GLN A 22 -5.21 0.00 5.89
CA GLN A 22 -5.39 -0.27 7.31
C GLN A 22 -4.14 0.20 8.04
N ALA A 23 -4.25 1.34 8.72
CA ALA A 23 -3.26 1.83 9.66
C ALA A 23 -3.70 1.47 11.08
N ASP A 24 -2.81 0.89 11.88
CA ASP A 24 -3.09 0.57 13.28
C ASP A 24 -2.80 1.81 14.13
N ALA A 25 -3.77 2.30 14.91
CA ALA A 25 -3.58 3.51 15.73
C ALA A 25 -2.44 3.37 16.78
N ARG A 26 -2.02 2.14 17.11
CA ARG A 26 -0.93 1.83 18.03
C ARG A 26 0.38 1.48 17.32
N ARG A 27 0.40 1.37 15.99
CA ARG A 27 1.60 1.00 15.22
C ARG A 27 1.73 1.89 13.99
N VAL A 28 2.93 2.38 13.73
CA VAL A 28 3.24 3.15 12.51
C VAL A 28 3.26 2.27 11.24
N SER A 29 2.65 1.08 11.28
CA SER A 29 2.56 0.13 10.16
C SER A 29 1.28 0.34 9.37
N THR A 30 1.38 0.32 8.05
CA THR A 30 0.23 0.34 7.14
C THR A 30 0.16 -0.95 6.36
N SER A 31 -1.04 -1.48 6.15
CA SER A 31 -1.31 -2.57 5.21
C SER A 31 -2.34 -2.12 4.17
N ILE A 32 -2.32 -2.74 2.99
CA ILE A 32 -3.28 -2.44 1.92
C ILE A 32 -4.18 -3.64 1.70
N ASN A 33 -5.48 -3.37 1.63
CA ASN A 33 -6.51 -4.32 1.24
C ASN A 33 -7.11 -3.90 -0.10
N ILE A 34 -7.23 -4.84 -1.03
CA ILE A 34 -7.98 -4.65 -2.28
C ILE A 34 -9.04 -5.75 -2.36
N ARG A 35 -10.31 -5.38 -2.23
CA ARG A 35 -11.47 -6.29 -2.29
C ARG A 35 -11.34 -7.54 -1.39
N GLY A 36 -10.85 -7.37 -0.16
CA GLY A 36 -10.67 -8.47 0.80
C GLY A 36 -9.35 -9.23 0.65
N LEU A 37 -8.55 -8.94 -0.38
CA LEU A 37 -7.22 -9.49 -0.55
C LEU A 37 -6.20 -8.59 0.13
N GLN A 38 -5.46 -9.18 1.05
CA GLN A 38 -4.38 -8.57 1.83
C GLN A 38 -3.42 -9.66 2.31
N ASP A 39 -2.27 -9.23 2.82
CA ASP A 39 -1.23 -10.07 3.40
C ASP A 39 -0.56 -11.05 2.41
N PHE A 40 0.60 -11.58 2.80
CA PHE A 40 1.35 -12.61 2.05
C PHE A 40 1.60 -12.22 0.58
N GLY A 41 1.83 -10.94 0.34
CA GLY A 41 2.06 -10.39 -0.99
C GLY A 41 0.82 -10.32 -1.88
N ARG A 42 -0.38 -10.74 -1.44
CA ARG A 42 -1.64 -10.73 -2.22
C ARG A 42 -1.95 -9.36 -2.86
N VAL A 43 -1.51 -8.29 -2.21
CA VAL A 43 -1.40 -6.95 -2.78
C VAL A 43 0.07 -6.57 -2.71
N ALA A 44 0.70 -6.37 -3.85
CA ALA A 44 2.10 -5.98 -3.90
C ALA A 44 2.22 -4.47 -3.66
N VAL A 45 3.09 -4.06 -2.74
CA VAL A 45 3.39 -2.65 -2.48
C VAL A 45 4.79 -2.35 -2.98
N ILE A 46 4.93 -1.32 -3.80
CA ILE A 46 6.19 -0.91 -4.42
C ILE A 46 6.41 0.57 -4.11
N VAL A 47 7.56 0.90 -3.53
CA VAL A 47 7.99 2.27 -3.24
C VAL A 47 9.24 2.53 -4.07
N ASP A 48 9.20 3.47 -5.00
CA ASP A 48 10.32 3.82 -5.90
C ASP A 48 10.97 2.59 -6.58
N GLY A 49 10.14 1.62 -6.99
CA GLY A 49 10.58 0.36 -7.60
C GLY A 49 11.01 -0.74 -6.61
N ALA A 50 11.17 -0.43 -5.33
CA ALA A 50 11.50 -1.40 -4.29
C ALA A 50 10.23 -2.05 -3.70
N ARG A 51 10.15 -3.39 -3.77
CA ARG A 51 9.03 -4.15 -3.18
C ARG A 51 9.08 -4.13 -1.65
N GLN A 52 7.96 -3.78 -1.04
CA GLN A 52 7.75 -3.84 0.40
C GLN A 52 7.14 -5.19 0.79
N ASN A 53 8.00 -6.15 1.15
CA ASN A 53 7.61 -7.53 1.48
C ASN A 53 7.77 -7.83 2.99
N PHE A 54 7.86 -6.80 3.83
CA PHE A 54 7.99 -7.01 5.26
C PHE A 54 6.74 -7.71 5.81
N GLN A 55 6.97 -8.80 6.54
CA GLN A 55 5.91 -9.58 7.15
C GLN A 55 6.26 -9.89 8.60
N ARG A 56 5.27 -9.69 9.49
CA ARG A 56 5.36 -10.04 10.89
C ARG A 56 4.15 -10.86 11.31
N SER A 57 4.40 -12.07 11.81
CA SER A 57 3.36 -12.92 12.38
C SER A 57 2.90 -12.35 13.72
N ASP A 58 1.61 -12.03 13.81
CA ASP A 58 0.92 -11.53 15.00
C ASP A 58 -0.60 -11.73 14.81
N HIS A 59 -1.42 -11.24 15.73
CA HIS A 59 -2.88 -11.27 15.69
C HIS A 59 -3.47 -10.17 14.78
N GLY A 60 -2.62 -9.29 14.23
CA GLY A 60 -3.01 -8.21 13.34
C GLY A 60 -2.67 -8.50 11.87
N THR A 61 -2.66 -7.45 11.06
CA THR A 61 -2.19 -7.49 9.67
C THR A 61 -0.73 -7.89 9.62
N GLN A 62 -0.40 -8.85 8.77
CA GLN A 62 0.91 -9.48 8.76
C GLN A 62 1.85 -8.81 7.78
N SER A 63 1.37 -8.42 6.59
CA SER A 63 2.16 -7.68 5.62
C SER A 63 1.95 -6.18 5.78
N THR A 64 3.03 -5.49 6.11
CA THR A 64 2.99 -4.05 6.40
C THR A 64 4.15 -3.36 5.71
N PHE A 65 3.93 -2.09 5.39
CA PHE A 65 4.96 -1.17 4.94
C PHE A 65 4.87 0.12 5.75
N TYR A 66 5.95 0.90 5.66
CA TYR A 66 6.11 2.16 6.36
C TYR A 66 6.37 3.21 5.30
N ILE A 67 5.56 4.25 5.25
CA ILE A 67 5.79 5.40 4.39
C ILE A 67 5.32 6.66 5.08
N ASP A 68 6.09 7.72 4.90
CA ASP A 68 5.70 9.05 5.31
C ASP A 68 4.86 9.69 4.19
N PRO A 69 3.58 10.01 4.43
CA PRO A 69 2.73 10.67 3.44
C PRO A 69 3.31 11.99 2.91
N GLU A 70 4.10 12.70 3.71
CA GLU A 70 4.71 13.97 3.29
C GLU A 70 5.78 13.75 2.20
N LEU A 71 6.43 12.58 2.19
CA LEU A 71 7.44 12.23 1.20
C LEU A 71 6.84 11.69 -0.10
N VAL A 72 5.54 11.43 -0.17
CA VAL A 72 4.91 10.83 -1.35
C VAL A 72 4.42 11.89 -2.33
N LYS A 73 4.78 11.72 -3.59
CA LYS A 73 4.36 12.55 -4.73
C LYS A 73 3.06 12.02 -5.35
N SER A 74 3.05 10.73 -5.68
CA SER A 74 1.92 10.04 -6.32
C SER A 74 1.71 8.64 -5.74
N VAL A 75 0.46 8.18 -5.82
CA VAL A 75 0.09 6.79 -5.53
C VAL A 75 -0.77 6.26 -6.67
N ASP A 76 -0.28 5.20 -7.31
CA ASP A 76 -1.00 4.52 -8.39
C ASP A 76 -1.47 3.15 -7.93
N VAL A 77 -2.72 2.84 -8.21
CA VAL A 77 -3.37 1.60 -7.77
C VAL A 77 -3.89 0.84 -8.97
N ILE A 78 -3.33 -0.34 -9.21
CA ILE A 78 -3.84 -1.28 -10.20
C ILE A 78 -4.56 -2.40 -9.46
N ARG A 79 -5.88 -2.49 -9.68
CA ARG A 79 -6.75 -3.48 -9.03
C ARG A 79 -6.88 -4.73 -9.90
N GLY A 80 -6.90 -5.89 -9.27
CA GLY A 80 -7.03 -7.19 -9.94
C GLY A 80 -5.69 -7.88 -10.18
N PRO A 81 -5.73 -9.10 -10.74
CA PRO A 81 -4.54 -9.93 -10.87
C PRO A 81 -3.57 -9.37 -11.91
N VAL A 82 -2.38 -8.98 -11.46
CA VAL A 82 -1.32 -8.40 -12.29
C VAL A 82 0.04 -9.10 -12.09
N ALA A 83 -0.02 -10.34 -11.62
CA ALA A 83 1.15 -11.16 -11.29
C ALA A 83 2.14 -11.36 -12.47
N ASN A 84 1.65 -11.32 -13.71
CA ASN A 84 2.49 -11.46 -14.90
C ASN A 84 3.51 -10.31 -15.05
N THR A 85 3.11 -9.08 -14.69
CA THR A 85 3.94 -7.88 -14.85
C THR A 85 4.68 -7.53 -13.57
N TYR A 86 4.05 -7.75 -12.41
CA TYR A 86 4.57 -7.30 -11.12
C TYR A 86 4.92 -8.44 -10.18
N GLY A 87 5.16 -9.64 -10.73
CA GLY A 87 5.72 -10.79 -10.02
C GLY A 87 4.73 -11.52 -9.11
N SER A 88 5.24 -12.58 -8.46
CA SER A 88 4.47 -13.40 -7.55
C SER A 88 3.86 -12.57 -6.41
N GLY A 89 2.61 -12.89 -6.06
CA GLY A 89 1.88 -12.22 -4.99
C GLY A 89 0.80 -11.25 -5.46
N ALA A 90 0.91 -10.58 -6.61
CA ALA A 90 -0.03 -9.51 -7.01
C ALA A 90 -1.40 -10.00 -7.54
N ILE A 91 -2.12 -10.81 -6.76
CA ILE A 91 -3.41 -11.43 -7.12
C ILE A 91 -4.57 -10.44 -6.93
N GLY A 92 -4.51 -9.63 -5.88
CA GLY A 92 -5.49 -8.57 -5.62
C GLY A 92 -5.15 -7.25 -6.30
N GLY A 93 -3.87 -7.02 -6.60
CA GLY A 93 -3.41 -5.82 -7.28
C GLY A 93 -1.98 -5.45 -6.89
N VAL A 94 -1.58 -4.27 -7.35
CA VAL A 94 -0.33 -3.62 -6.96
C VAL A 94 -0.61 -2.15 -6.63
N VAL A 95 0.14 -1.62 -5.68
CA VAL A 95 0.14 -0.19 -5.33
C VAL A 95 1.57 0.34 -5.45
N PHE A 96 1.71 1.40 -6.24
CA PHE A 96 2.95 2.15 -6.40
C PHE A 96 2.90 3.40 -5.57
N PHE A 97 4.00 3.67 -4.88
CA PHE A 97 4.29 4.94 -4.24
C PHE A 97 5.53 5.51 -4.91
N ASP A 98 5.39 6.70 -5.49
CA ASP A 98 6.54 7.48 -5.95
C ASP A 98 6.80 8.57 -4.93
N THR A 99 8.03 8.67 -4.46
CA THR A 99 8.45 9.72 -3.54
C THR A 99 8.77 11.03 -4.26
N LYS A 100 8.82 12.12 -3.49
CA LYS A 100 9.16 13.45 -4.01
C LYS A 100 10.64 13.48 -4.37
N ASP A 101 10.93 13.97 -5.56
CA ASP A 101 12.28 14.28 -6.02
C ASP A 101 12.80 15.57 -5.35
N ALA A 102 14.13 15.77 -5.36
CA ALA A 102 14.79 16.96 -4.83
C ALA A 102 14.58 18.21 -5.70
#